data_AF-A0A816F5B3-F1
#
_entry.id   AF-A0A816F5B3-F1
#
_cell.length_a   1.000
_cell.length_b   1.000
_cell.length_c   1.000
_cell.angle_alpha   90.00
_cell.angle_beta   90.00
_cell.angle_gamma   90.00
#
_symmetry.space_group_name_H-M   'P 1'
#
loop_
_entity.id
_entity.type
_entity.pdbx_description
1 polymer ?
#
loop_
_entity_poly.entity_id
_entity_poly.type
_entity_poly.pdbx_seq_one_letter_code
_entity_poly.pdbx_strand_id
1 'polypeptide(L)'
;MMYVINDLDTDSLKHLLRNAFLSSTLAAVAAGIVAEISAEFLGYAAPFEVAVGIYLVMIFFLIWQWKENYGDREAKVSTSFVAAIEVIRTDTRVLLVGLITSLFEATIYIYSLEWTPALEDAKLWTISDSLPLGFMFSSFMAFNMMGAFLFKALARRFDIHTYLPMVMLVAAVALSIPVIIPNVSIIFI
;
A
#
# COMPACT_ATOMS: atom_id res chain seq x y z
N MET A 1 -20.29 27.27 -8.60
CA MET A 1 -19.87 25.89 -8.95
C MET A 1 -19.22 25.23 -7.73
N MET A 2 -19.99 25.11 -6.65
CA MET A 2 -19.61 24.68 -5.28
C MET A 2 -19.97 23.20 -5.03
N TYR A 3 -20.18 22.43 -6.11
CA TYR A 3 -21.02 21.24 -6.11
C TYR A 3 -20.26 19.90 -6.24
N VAL A 4 -18.98 19.88 -6.61
CA VAL A 4 -18.38 18.64 -7.15
C VAL A 4 -18.11 17.55 -6.10
N ILE A 5 -17.94 17.89 -4.81
CA ILE A 5 -17.69 16.88 -3.77
C ILE A 5 -18.92 16.62 -2.89
N ASN A 6 -19.83 17.59 -2.75
CA ASN A 6 -21.12 17.36 -2.08
C ASN A 6 -22.17 16.66 -2.98
N ASP A 7 -21.98 16.61 -4.31
CA ASP A 7 -22.85 15.87 -5.24
C ASP A 7 -22.33 14.46 -5.60
N LEU A 8 -21.19 14.02 -5.06
CA LEU A 8 -20.74 12.65 -5.30
C LEU A 8 -21.61 11.70 -4.49
N ASP A 9 -22.57 11.09 -5.18
CA ASP A 9 -23.40 10.03 -4.62
C ASP A 9 -22.52 8.95 -3.95
N THR A 10 -23.06 8.34 -2.89
CA THR A 10 -22.32 7.39 -2.05
C THR A 10 -21.76 6.23 -2.88
N ASP A 11 -22.45 5.83 -3.95
CA ASP A 11 -21.97 4.79 -4.86
C ASP A 11 -20.88 5.29 -5.81
N SER A 12 -20.96 6.54 -6.27
CA SER A 12 -19.89 7.17 -7.06
C SER A 12 -18.59 7.28 -6.25
N LEU A 13 -18.69 7.62 -4.96
CA LEU A 13 -17.54 7.67 -4.05
C LEU A 13 -16.90 6.28 -3.87
N LYS A 14 -17.71 5.24 -3.62
CA LYS A 14 -17.21 3.85 -3.52
C LYS A 14 -16.48 3.42 -4.79
N HIS A 15 -17.04 3.73 -5.96
CA HIS A 15 -16.42 3.41 -7.24
C HIS A 15 -15.10 4.15 -7.45
N LEU A 16 -15.04 5.44 -7.11
CA LEU A 16 -13.84 6.26 -7.23
C LEU A 16 -12.74 5.75 -6.29
N LEU A 17 -13.03 5.53 -5.01
CA LEU A 17 -12.05 5.04 -4.04
C LEU A 17 -11.51 3.66 -4.42
N ARG A 18 -12.40 2.76 -4.86
CA ARG A 18 -11.99 1.44 -5.36
C ARG A 18 -11.07 1.55 -6.58
N ASN A 19 -11.43 2.38 -7.55
CA ASN A 19 -10.63 2.54 -8.76
C ASN A 19 -9.29 3.22 -8.46
N ALA A 20 -9.26 4.20 -7.54
CA ALA A 20 -8.05 4.84 -7.07
C ALA A 20 -7.08 3.80 -6.46
N PHE A 21 -7.56 2.96 -5.54
CA PHE A 21 -6.76 1.89 -4.94
C PHE A 21 -6.23 0.87 -5.97
N LEU A 22 -7.06 0.46 -6.94
CA LEU A 22 -6.63 -0.44 -8.01
C LEU A 22 -5.58 0.23 -8.93
N SER A 23 -5.75 1.53 -9.21
CA SER A 23 -4.81 2.27 -10.04
C SER A 23 -3.47 2.48 -9.33
N SER A 24 -3.46 2.73 -8.01
CA SER A 24 -2.22 2.90 -7.25
C SER A 24 -1.44 1.60 -7.13
N THR A 25 -2.11 0.46 -6.93
CA THR A 25 -1.46 -0.85 -6.88
C THR A 25 -0.90 -1.26 -8.24
N LEU A 26 -1.64 -1.01 -9.33
CA LEU A 26 -1.15 -1.25 -10.69
C LEU A 26 0.03 -0.33 -11.04
N ALA A 27 -0.04 0.94 -10.66
CA ALA A 27 1.05 1.89 -10.86
C ALA A 27 2.30 1.46 -10.08
N ALA A 28 2.15 0.91 -8.87
CA ALA A 28 3.28 0.39 -8.09
C ALA A 28 3.98 -0.80 -8.78
N VAL A 29 3.22 -1.73 -9.37
CA VAL A 29 3.78 -2.84 -10.18
C VAL A 29 4.54 -2.29 -11.39
N ALA A 30 3.93 -1.36 -12.13
CA ALA A 30 4.58 -0.75 -13.30
C ALA A 30 5.84 0.04 -12.90
N ALA A 31 5.80 0.76 -11.79
CA ALA A 31 6.93 1.53 -11.27
C ALA A 31 8.13 0.64 -10.93
N GLY A 32 7.91 -0.55 -10.36
CA GLY A 32 9.00 -1.49 -10.09
C GLY A 32 9.66 -2.00 -11.37
N ILE A 33 8.88 -2.31 -12.41
CA ILE A 33 9.41 -2.73 -13.72
C ILE A 33 10.20 -1.60 -14.38
N VAL A 34 9.65 -0.38 -14.39
CA VAL A 34 10.32 0.81 -14.94
C VAL A 34 11.60 1.13 -14.18
N ALA A 35 11.58 1.00 -12.85
CA ALA A 35 12.76 1.19 -12.01
C ALA A 35 13.87 0.21 -12.40
N GLU A 36 13.56 -1.08 -12.51
CA GLU A 36 14.55 -2.10 -12.90
C GLU A 36 15.17 -1.79 -14.27
N ILE A 37 14.32 -1.58 -15.29
CA ILE A 37 14.77 -1.26 -16.65
C ILE A 37 15.64 0.00 -16.64
N SER A 38 15.22 1.05 -15.92
CA SER A 38 16.00 2.29 -15.85
C SER A 38 17.36 2.08 -15.17
N ALA A 39 17.43 1.24 -14.13
CA ALA A 39 18.67 0.93 -13.45
C ALA A 39 19.64 0.14 -14.34
N GLU A 40 19.13 -0.81 -15.14
CA GLU A 40 19.93 -1.61 -16.07
C GLU A 40 20.58 -0.74 -17.16
N PHE A 41 19.86 0.24 -17.71
CA PHE A 41 20.34 1.04 -18.85
C PHE A 41 21.13 2.29 -18.46
N LEU A 42 20.78 2.94 -17.35
CA LEU A 42 21.27 4.28 -16.99
C LEU A 42 21.97 4.31 -15.63
N GLY A 43 22.06 3.17 -14.94
CA GLY A 43 22.75 3.01 -13.66
C GLY A 43 21.85 3.25 -12.44
N TYR A 44 22.43 3.02 -11.26
CA TYR A 44 21.69 2.97 -9.99
C TYR A 44 20.90 4.23 -9.62
N ALA A 45 21.29 5.40 -10.11
CA ALA A 45 20.60 6.67 -9.82
C ALA A 45 19.39 6.93 -10.74
N ALA A 46 19.30 6.26 -11.88
CA ALA A 46 18.32 6.55 -12.93
C ALA A 46 16.84 6.37 -12.50
N PRO A 47 16.46 5.38 -11.67
CA PRO A 47 15.08 5.26 -11.20
C PRO A 47 14.58 6.51 -10.47
N PHE A 48 15.47 7.19 -9.72
CA PHE A 48 15.15 8.42 -9.01
C PHE A 48 14.93 9.59 -9.98
N GLU A 49 15.72 9.69 -11.04
CA GLU A 49 15.57 10.72 -12.07
C GLU A 49 14.25 10.55 -12.85
N VAL A 50 13.92 9.31 -13.21
CA VAL A 50 12.65 8.97 -13.87
C VAL A 50 11.46 9.33 -12.96
N ALA A 51 11.55 9.02 -11.66
CA ALA A 51 10.52 9.37 -10.70
C ALA A 51 10.28 10.88 -10.62
N VAL A 52 11.34 11.69 -10.60
CA VAL A 52 11.24 13.17 -10.64
C VAL A 52 10.50 13.63 -11.91
N GLY A 53 10.85 13.08 -13.07
CA GLY A 53 10.17 13.39 -14.33
C GLY A 53 8.67 13.11 -14.28
N ILE A 54 8.28 11.94 -13.76
CA ILE A 54 6.86 11.58 -13.58
C ILE A 54 6.16 12.55 -12.62
N TYR A 55 6.80 12.91 -11.50
CA TYR A 55 6.24 13.87 -10.55
C TYR A 55 5.98 15.24 -11.18
N LEU A 56 6.89 15.75 -12.02
CA LEU A 56 6.71 17.02 -12.71
C LEU A 56 5.49 16.98 -13.65
N VAL A 57 5.31 15.87 -14.37
CA VAL A 57 4.13 15.65 -15.22
C VAL A 57 2.86 15.61 -14.37
N MET A 58 2.88 14.91 -13.23
CA MET A 58 1.73 14.88 -12.31
C MET A 58 1.38 16.26 -11.76
N ILE A 59 2.37 17.06 -11.36
CA ILE A 59 2.17 18.43 -10.88
C ILE A 59 1.53 19.30 -11.98
N PHE A 60 2.00 19.16 -13.22
CA PHE A 60 1.40 19.87 -14.35
C PHE A 60 -0.08 19.54 -14.51
N PHE A 61 -0.44 18.25 -14.50
CA PHE A 61 -1.84 17.83 -14.57
C PHE A 61 -2.65 18.29 -13.36
N LEU A 62 -2.07 18.27 -12.16
CA LEU A 62 -2.72 18.72 -10.94
C LEU A 62 -3.08 20.20 -11.05
N ILE A 63 -2.15 21.07 -11.46
CA ILE A 63 -2.43 22.51 -11.61
C ILE A 63 -3.55 22.77 -12.63
N TRP A 64 -3.62 21.96 -13.70
CA TRP A 64 -4.59 22.16 -14.79
C TRP A 64 -5.97 21.57 -14.52
N GLN A 65 -6.04 20.39 -13.91
CA GLN A 65 -7.29 19.65 -13.71
C GLN A 65 -7.82 19.74 -12.29
N TRP A 66 -6.98 20.00 -11.28
CA TRP A 66 -7.41 20.04 -9.89
C TRP A 66 -8.24 21.28 -9.64
N LYS A 67 -9.54 21.06 -9.47
CA LYS A 67 -10.45 22.11 -9.04
C LYS A 67 -10.47 22.14 -7.51
N GLU A 68 -10.15 23.30 -6.95
CA GLU A 68 -10.07 23.47 -5.50
C GLU A 68 -11.40 23.15 -4.80
N ASN A 69 -11.33 22.32 -3.76
CA ASN A 69 -12.46 22.00 -2.91
C ASN A 69 -12.31 22.76 -1.59
N TYR A 70 -13.01 23.88 -1.47
CA TYR A 70 -12.91 24.76 -0.30
C TYR A 70 -13.60 24.22 0.97
N GLY A 71 -14.16 23.01 0.93
CA GLY A 71 -14.76 22.34 2.08
C GLY A 71 -15.86 23.16 2.77
N ASP A 72 -16.16 22.79 4.00
CA ASP A 72 -17.01 23.58 4.89
C ASP A 72 -16.14 24.62 5.63
N ARG A 73 -16.32 25.90 5.31
CA ARG A 73 -15.56 27.02 5.90
C ARG A 73 -15.97 27.34 7.33
N GLU A 74 -17.10 26.81 7.79
CA GLU A 74 -17.61 27.03 9.15
C GLU A 74 -17.22 25.90 10.11
N ALA A 75 -16.73 24.77 9.58
CA ALA A 75 -16.30 23.63 10.38
C ALA A 75 -15.08 23.97 11.24
N LYS A 76 -15.29 23.98 12.57
CA LYS A 76 -14.19 24.13 13.54
C LYS A 76 -13.42 22.82 13.64
N VAL A 77 -12.27 22.76 12.97
CA VAL A 77 -11.37 21.60 12.94
C VAL A 77 -11.08 21.04 14.34
N SER A 78 -10.84 21.90 15.33
CA SER A 78 -10.60 21.48 16.72
C SER A 78 -11.77 20.70 17.33
N THR A 79 -13.00 21.11 17.07
CA THR A 79 -14.20 20.40 17.56
C THR A 79 -14.37 19.04 16.90
N SER A 80 -14.04 18.92 15.61
CA SER A 80 -14.05 17.64 14.89
C SER A 80 -13.00 16.66 15.43
N PHE A 81 -11.79 17.13 15.77
CA PHE A 81 -10.77 16.28 16.38
C PHE A 81 -11.16 15.81 17.78
N VAL A 82 -11.71 16.70 18.61
CA VAL A 82 -12.18 16.33 19.96
C VAL A 82 -13.30 15.28 19.85
N ALA A 83 -14.27 15.50 18.97
CA ALA A 83 -15.34 14.53 18.72
C ALA A 83 -14.80 13.19 18.21
N ALA A 84 -13.83 13.19 17.30
CA ALA A 84 -13.20 11.97 16.81
C ALA A 84 -12.46 11.19 17.91
N ILE A 85 -11.72 11.90 18.78
CA ILE A 85 -11.05 11.29 19.94
C ILE A 85 -12.08 10.71 20.91
N GLU A 86 -13.18 11.42 21.14
CA GLU A 86 -14.28 10.95 21.98
C GLU A 86 -14.90 9.67 21.41
N VAL A 87 -15.17 9.60 20.10
CA VAL A 87 -15.68 8.39 19.43
C VAL A 87 -14.69 7.22 19.58
N ILE A 88 -13.40 7.46 19.36
CA ILE A 88 -12.37 6.42 19.52
C ILE A 88 -12.33 5.90 20.96
N ARG A 89 -12.54 6.77 21.96
CA ARG A 89 -12.53 6.39 23.38
C ARG A 89 -13.81 5.69 23.83
N THR A 90 -14.95 6.06 23.27
CA THR A 90 -16.27 5.58 23.70
C THR A 90 -16.70 4.32 22.97
N ASP A 91 -16.35 4.18 21.69
CA ASP A 91 -16.66 2.99 20.89
C ASP A 91 -15.46 2.05 20.79
N THR A 92 -15.50 0.99 21.60
CA THR A 92 -14.48 -0.07 21.60
C THR A 92 -14.30 -0.72 20.23
N ARG A 93 -15.34 -0.79 19.37
CA ARG A 93 -15.21 -1.37 18.03
C ARG A 93 -14.36 -0.50 17.14
N VAL A 94 -14.54 0.82 17.20
CA VAL A 94 -13.72 1.79 16.46
C VAL A 94 -12.27 1.70 16.93
N LEU A 95 -12.05 1.64 18.25
CA LEU A 95 -10.71 1.48 18.82
C LEU A 95 -10.03 0.19 18.34
N LEU A 96 -10.75 -0.94 18.37
CA LEU A 96 -10.21 -2.24 17.97
C LEU A 96 -9.88 -2.29 16.47
N VAL A 97 -10.74 -1.76 15.61
CA VAL A 97 -10.47 -1.68 14.17
C VAL A 97 -9.24 -0.80 13.92
N GLY A 98 -9.16 0.37 14.56
CA GLY A 98 -8.00 1.26 14.47
C GLY A 98 -6.70 0.59 14.93
N LEU A 99 -6.75 -0.17 16.03
CA LEU A 99 -5.60 -0.90 16.55
C LEU A 99 -5.14 -2.01 15.59
N ILE A 100 -6.08 -2.83 15.08
CA ILE A 100 -5.77 -3.89 14.13
C ILE A 100 -5.16 -3.31 12.85
N THR A 101 -5.75 -2.25 12.30
CA THR A 101 -5.21 -1.56 11.12
C THR A 101 -3.82 -0.99 11.39
N SER A 102 -3.61 -0.36 12.55
CA SER A 102 -2.30 0.21 12.90
C SER A 102 -1.21 -0.85 13.05
N LEU A 103 -1.54 -2.00 13.67
CA LEU A 103 -0.61 -3.13 13.80
C LEU A 103 -0.28 -3.76 12.44
N PHE A 104 -1.28 -3.88 11.56
CA PHE A 104 -1.09 -4.38 10.19
C PHE A 104 -0.21 -3.44 9.36
N GLU A 105 -0.48 -2.13 9.40
CA GLU A 105 0.36 -1.12 8.75
C GLU A 105 1.80 -1.16 9.28
N ALA A 106 1.99 -1.20 10.60
CA ALA A 106 3.32 -1.30 11.21
C ALA A 106 4.09 -2.52 10.70
N THR A 107 3.41 -3.65 10.53
CA THR A 107 4.00 -4.88 10.00
C THR A 107 4.48 -4.72 8.56
N ILE A 108 3.68 -4.07 7.69
CA ILE A 108 4.07 -3.78 6.30
C ILE A 108 5.31 -2.87 6.25
N TYR A 109 5.38 -1.85 7.12
CA TYR A 109 6.53 -0.96 7.19
C TYR A 109 7.80 -1.69 7.66
N ILE A 110 7.70 -2.53 8.69
CA ILE A 110 8.83 -3.34 9.15
C ILE A 110 9.33 -4.24 8.02
N TYR A 111 8.41 -4.95 7.35
CA TYR A 111 8.76 -5.76 6.18
C TYR A 111 9.45 -4.94 5.08
N SER A 112 8.94 -3.75 4.78
CA SER A 112 9.48 -2.86 3.73
C SER A 112 10.88 -2.32 4.06
N LEU A 113 11.26 -2.27 5.33
CA LEU A 113 12.60 -1.87 5.77
C LEU A 113 13.58 -3.05 5.77
N GLU A 114 13.12 -4.24 6.15
CA GLU A 114 14.00 -5.40 6.38
C GLU A 114 14.18 -6.30 5.16
N TRP A 115 13.31 -6.23 4.14
CA TRP A 115 13.41 -7.16 3.00
C TRP A 115 14.67 -6.94 2.15
N THR A 116 15.14 -5.69 1.95
CA THR A 116 16.37 -5.44 1.17
C THR A 116 17.64 -5.84 1.92
N PRO A 117 17.86 -5.46 3.20
CA PRO A 117 19.07 -5.88 3.93
C PRO A 117 19.10 -7.40 4.15
N ALA A 118 17.95 -8.02 4.45
CA ALA A 118 17.87 -9.46 4.63
C ALA A 118 18.25 -10.23 3.35
N LEU A 119 17.92 -9.67 2.18
CA LEU A 119 18.37 -10.22 0.93
C LEU A 119 19.87 -9.99 0.73
N GLU A 120 20.37 -8.78 0.94
CA GLU A 120 21.79 -8.41 0.88
C GLU A 120 22.70 -9.32 1.74
N ASP A 121 22.22 -9.76 2.90
CA ASP A 121 22.93 -10.70 3.77
C ASP A 121 22.92 -12.15 3.26
N ALA A 122 21.87 -12.55 2.53
CA ALA A 122 21.69 -13.92 2.03
C ALA A 122 22.67 -14.29 0.89
N LYS A 123 23.33 -13.31 0.27
CA LYS A 123 24.27 -13.47 -0.88
C LYS A 123 23.73 -14.38 -2.00
N LEU A 124 22.40 -14.39 -2.20
CA LEU A 124 21.74 -15.30 -3.15
C LEU A 124 22.00 -14.96 -4.62
N TRP A 125 22.39 -13.72 -4.96
CA TRP A 125 22.76 -13.32 -6.33
C TRP A 125 24.24 -13.63 -6.59
N THR A 126 24.54 -14.87 -6.98
CA THR A 126 25.85 -15.25 -7.52
C THR A 126 25.87 -15.28 -9.05
N ILE A 127 24.74 -14.96 -9.70
CA ILE A 127 24.52 -15.13 -11.15
C ILE A 127 24.50 -13.79 -11.92
N SER A 128 24.15 -12.68 -11.26
CA SER A 128 24.18 -11.32 -11.83
C SER A 128 24.86 -10.35 -10.84
N ASP A 129 25.77 -9.50 -11.33
CA ASP A 129 26.51 -8.52 -10.52
C ASP A 129 25.61 -7.44 -9.86
N SER A 130 24.31 -7.42 -10.18
CA SER A 130 23.30 -6.54 -9.59
C SER A 130 22.05 -7.29 -9.12
N LEU A 131 21.51 -6.87 -7.98
CA LEU A 131 20.28 -7.40 -7.39
C LEU A 131 19.05 -6.74 -8.05
N PRO A 132 18.14 -7.50 -8.69
CA PRO A 132 16.99 -6.93 -9.40
C PRO A 132 15.86 -6.51 -8.46
N LEU A 133 16.11 -5.45 -7.69
CA LEU A 133 15.22 -4.92 -6.66
C LEU A 133 13.85 -4.50 -7.22
N GLY A 134 13.80 -3.97 -8.45
CA GLY A 134 12.57 -3.51 -9.07
C GLY A 134 11.62 -4.64 -9.44
N PHE A 135 12.13 -5.77 -9.94
CA PHE A 135 11.30 -6.94 -10.24
C PHE A 135 10.78 -7.64 -8.98
N MET A 136 11.58 -7.70 -7.91
CA MET A 136 11.11 -8.25 -6.62
C MET A 136 10.01 -7.38 -6.02
N PHE A 137 10.20 -6.06 -6.00
CA PHE A 137 9.17 -5.13 -5.56
C PHE A 137 7.88 -5.26 -6.40
N SER A 138 8.01 -5.37 -7.73
CA SER A 138 6.87 -5.58 -8.64
C SER A 138 6.10 -6.85 -8.30
N SER A 139 6.81 -7.93 -7.95
CA SER A 139 6.22 -9.20 -7.56
C SER A 139 5.43 -9.07 -6.26
N PHE A 140 5.97 -8.40 -5.23
CA PHE A 140 5.24 -8.14 -3.98
C PHE A 140 3.96 -7.33 -4.22
N MET A 141 4.03 -6.30 -5.08
CA MET A 141 2.86 -5.50 -5.45
C MET A 141 1.84 -6.29 -6.27
N ALA A 142 2.29 -7.21 -7.13
CA ALA A 142 1.41 -8.11 -7.87
C ALA A 142 0.66 -9.08 -6.93
N PHE A 143 1.34 -9.63 -5.92
CA PHE A 143 0.69 -10.44 -4.88
C PHE A 143 -0.29 -9.62 -4.04
N ASN A 144 0.02 -8.36 -3.72
CA ASN A 144 -0.91 -7.46 -3.03
C ASN A 144 -2.19 -7.24 -3.85
N MET A 145 -2.06 -7.01 -5.16
CA MET A 145 -3.19 -6.88 -6.08
C MET A 145 -4.00 -8.19 -6.19
N MET A 146 -3.33 -9.35 -6.23
CA MET A 146 -3.98 -10.66 -6.17
C MET A 146 -4.78 -10.84 -4.87
N GLY A 147 -4.24 -10.40 -3.74
CA GLY A 147 -4.93 -10.38 -2.44
C GLY A 147 -6.23 -9.59 -2.47
N ALA A 148 -6.25 -8.42 -3.15
CA ALA A 148 -7.47 -7.64 -3.33
C ALA A 148 -8.54 -8.37 -4.16
N PHE A 149 -8.14 -9.10 -5.21
CA PHE A 149 -9.06 -9.94 -5.98
C PHE A 149 -9.59 -11.13 -5.17
N LEU A 150 -8.71 -11.76 -4.39
CA LEU A 150 -9.07 -12.85 -3.50
C LEU A 150 -10.07 -12.37 -2.44
N PHE A 151 -9.80 -11.25 -1.78
CA PHE A 151 -10.73 -10.62 -0.84
C PHE A 151 -12.10 -10.35 -1.47
N LYS A 152 -12.14 -9.80 -2.69
CA LYS A 152 -13.39 -9.57 -3.42
C LYS A 152 -14.13 -10.86 -3.78
N ALA A 153 -13.41 -11.96 -3.98
CA ALA A 153 -14.01 -13.27 -4.22
C ALA A 153 -14.58 -13.89 -2.94
N LEU A 154 -13.83 -13.81 -1.82
CA LEU A 154 -14.29 -14.29 -0.51
C LEU A 154 -15.47 -13.46 0.02
N ALA A 155 -15.42 -12.14 -0.07
CA ALA A 155 -16.48 -11.25 0.40
C ALA A 155 -17.83 -11.45 -0.32
N ARG A 156 -17.83 -12.11 -1.49
CA ARG A 156 -19.07 -12.49 -2.19
C ARG A 156 -19.68 -13.81 -1.70
N ARG A 157 -18.89 -14.65 -1.04
CA ARG A 157 -19.27 -16.03 -0.67
C ARG A 157 -19.35 -16.26 0.84
N PHE A 158 -18.62 -15.47 1.63
CA PHE A 158 -18.47 -15.66 3.06
C PHE A 158 -18.57 -14.32 3.79
N ASP A 159 -19.07 -14.37 5.02
CA ASP A 159 -19.06 -13.21 5.91
C ASP A 159 -17.64 -12.87 6.35
N ILE A 160 -17.36 -11.58 6.49
CA ILE A 160 -16.04 -11.06 6.86
C ILE A 160 -15.52 -11.64 8.17
N HIS A 161 -16.43 -11.91 9.11
CA HIS A 161 -16.09 -12.49 10.41
C HIS A 161 -15.54 -13.91 10.33
N THR A 162 -15.85 -14.66 9.26
CA THR A 162 -15.43 -16.06 9.13
C THR A 162 -14.02 -16.19 8.58
N TYR A 163 -13.67 -15.41 7.54
CA TYR A 163 -12.38 -15.59 6.85
C TYR A 163 -11.30 -14.61 7.32
N LEU A 164 -11.66 -13.42 7.83
CA LEU A 164 -10.66 -12.41 8.22
C LEU A 164 -9.71 -12.90 9.33
N PRO A 165 -10.18 -13.59 10.41
CA PRO A 165 -9.27 -14.14 11.41
C PRO A 165 -8.33 -15.21 10.85
N MET A 166 -8.79 -16.01 9.89
CA MET A 166 -7.96 -17.03 9.25
C MET A 166 -6.85 -16.39 8.42
N VAL A 167 -7.17 -15.34 7.65
CA VAL A 167 -6.16 -14.58 6.88
C VAL A 167 -5.12 -13.96 7.81
N MET A 168 -5.56 -13.36 8.93
CA MET A 168 -4.66 -12.78 9.92
C MET A 168 -3.78 -13.83 10.60
N LEU A 169 -4.31 -15.02 10.90
CA LEU A 169 -3.53 -16.12 11.45
C LEU A 169 -2.45 -16.61 10.47
N VAL A 170 -2.82 -16.79 9.19
CA VAL A 170 -1.88 -17.18 8.14
C VAL A 170 -0.78 -16.13 7.97
N ALA A 171 -1.14 -14.85 7.97
CA ALA A 171 -0.16 -13.76 7.91
C ALA A 171 0.78 -13.77 9.12
N ALA A 172 0.26 -13.95 10.34
CA ALA A 172 1.06 -14.04 11.56
C ALA A 172 2.04 -15.23 11.54
N VAL A 173 1.58 -16.40 11.06
CA VAL A 173 2.45 -17.56 10.89
C VAL A 173 3.53 -17.28 9.85
N ALA A 174 3.17 -16.75 8.68
CA ALA A 174 4.12 -16.43 7.61
C ALA A 174 5.22 -15.46 8.07
N LEU A 175 4.85 -14.41 8.81
CA LEU A 175 5.78 -13.43 9.35
C LEU A 175 6.64 -13.94 10.51
N SER A 176 6.23 -15.03 11.16
CA SER A 176 7.03 -15.68 12.20
C SER A 176 8.09 -16.66 11.65
N ILE A 177 8.00 -17.03 10.36
CA ILE A 177 8.96 -17.96 9.72
C ILE A 177 10.42 -17.50 9.87
N PRO A 178 10.78 -16.23 9.62
CA PRO A 178 12.16 -15.77 9.77
C PRO A 178 12.72 -15.88 11.20
N VAL A 179 11.85 -15.89 12.21
CA VAL A 179 12.24 -16.06 13.62
C VAL A 179 12.60 -17.52 13.92
N ILE A 180 11.88 -18.46 13.31
CA ILE A 180 12.00 -19.90 13.58
C ILE A 180 13.14 -20.53 12.77
N ILE A 181 13.34 -20.05 11.53
CA ILE A 181 14.36 -20.56 10.63
C ILE A 181 15.46 -19.50 10.53
N PRO A 182 16.51 -19.53 11.36
CA PRO A 182 17.59 -18.54 11.31
C PRO A 182 18.47 -18.64 10.05
N ASN A 183 18.17 -19.56 9.13
CA ASN A 183 18.93 -19.75 7.92
C ASN A 183 18.34 -18.91 6.78
N VAL A 184 18.95 -17.74 6.56
CA VAL A 184 18.55 -16.71 5.59
C VAL A 184 18.42 -17.28 4.17
N SER A 185 19.23 -18.28 3.83
CA SER A 185 19.23 -18.92 2.51
C SER A 185 17.97 -19.72 2.18
N ILE A 186 17.17 -20.15 3.17
CA ILE A 186 15.95 -20.94 2.98
C ILE A 186 14.70 -20.04 2.89
N ILE A 187 14.77 -18.82 3.44
CA ILE A 187 13.64 -17.90 3.54
C ILE A 187 13.38 -17.17 2.20
N PHE A 188 14.43 -16.94 1.41
CA PHE A 188 14.38 -16.15 0.17
C PHE A 188 14.59 -17.00 -1.10
N ILE A 189 14.29 -18.31 -1.05
CA ILE A 189 14.22 -19.19 -2.23
C ILE A 189 12.94 -18.92 -3.02
#